data_AF-A0A848M9G9-F1
#
_entry.id   AF-A0A848M9G9-F1
#
_cell.length_a   1.000
_cell.length_b   1.000
_cell.length_c   1.000
_cell.angle_alpha   90.00
_cell.angle_beta   90.00
_cell.angle_gamma   90.00
#
_symmetry.space_group_name_H-M   'P 1'
#
loop_
_entity.id
_entity.type
_entity.pdbx_description
1 polymer ?
#
loop_
_entity_poly.entity_id
_entity_poly.type
_entity_poly.pdbx_seq_one_letter_code
_entity_poly.pdbx_strand_id
1 'polypeptide(L)' 'MTYVNTSEISAHVFVTVLLFLLVIAPLFSFAILKFFQGKKRTGLMLVGAGVGIYALFQIITSWIV' A
#
# COMPACT_ATOMS: atom_id res chain seq x y z
N MET A 1 -6.48 0.46 29.74
CA MET A 1 -6.32 0.34 28.28
C MET A 1 -4.97 0.94 27.96
N THR A 2 -4.00 0.13 27.55
CA THR A 2 -2.68 0.65 27.17
C THR A 2 -2.88 1.48 25.90
N TYR A 3 -2.89 2.80 26.04
CA TYR A 3 -2.96 3.71 24.91
C TYR A 3 -1.69 3.44 24.09
N VAL A 4 -1.85 3.01 22.83
CA VAL A 4 -0.71 2.88 21.91
C VAL A 4 -0.11 4.28 21.81
N ASN A 5 1.04 4.48 22.45
CA ASN A 5 1.65 5.79 22.59
C ASN A 5 2.28 6.14 21.24
N THR A 6 1.61 6.99 20.47
CA THR A 6 2.04 7.39 19.12
C THR A 6 3.08 8.51 19.12
N SER A 7 3.49 8.97 20.30
CA SER A 7 4.47 10.05 20.48
C SER A 7 5.86 9.73 19.90
N GLU A 8 6.19 8.44 19.75
CA GLU A 8 7.44 7.98 19.12
C GLU A 8 7.26 7.45 17.70
N ILE A 9 6.05 7.54 17.11
CA ILE A 9 5.85 7.11 15.73
C ILE A 9 6.64 8.03 14.80
N SER A 10 7.61 7.45 14.11
CA SER A 10 8.35 8.18 13.08
C SER A 10 7.41 8.58 11.95
N ALA A 11 7.64 9.77 11.38
CA ALA A 11 6.89 10.25 10.23
C ALA A 11 6.90 9.22 9.08
N HIS A 12 7.99 8.46 8.93
CA HIS A 12 8.09 7.36 7.99
C HIS A 12 7.03 6.28 8.24
N VAL A 13 6.91 5.76 9.46
CA VAL A 13 5.90 4.71 9.77
C VAL A 13 4.49 5.23 9.53
N PHE A 14 4.20 6.49 9.91
CA PHE A 14 2.90 7.10 9.68
C PHE A 14 2.54 7.17 8.19
N VAL A 15 3.45 7.67 7.35
CA VAL A 15 3.23 7.79 5.90
C VAL A 15 3.11 6.42 5.24
N THR A 16 3.91 5.43 5.67
CA THR A 16 3.80 4.05 5.17
C THR A 16 2.43 3.44 5.47
N VAL A 17 1.92 3.62 6.69
CA VAL A 17 0.58 3.14 7.04
C VAL A 17 -0.50 3.83 6.21
N LEU A 18 -0.41 5.15 6.03
CA LEU A 18 -1.33 5.89 5.16
C LEU A 18 -1.31 5.40 3.71
N LEU A 19 -0.12 5.16 3.15
CA LEU A 19 0.03 4.60 1.80
C LEU A 19 -0.67 3.25 1.68
N PHE A 20 -0.50 2.39 2.70
CA PHE A 20 -1.14 1.08 2.71
C PHE A 20 -2.66 1.19 2.79
N LEU A 21 -3.18 2.02 3.69
CA LEU A 21 -4.63 2.15 3.91
C LEU A 21 -5.33 2.82 2.73
N LEU A 22 -4.75 3.88 2.17
CA LEU A 22 -5.40 4.71 1.16
C LEU A 22 -5.17 4.22 -0.28
N VAL A 23 -4.08 3.50 -0.54
CA VAL A 23 -3.70 3.14 -1.91
C VAL A 23 -3.57 1.64 -2.09
N ILE A 24 -2.74 0.95 -1.30
CA ILE A 24 -2.45 -0.47 -1.55
C ILE A 24 -3.66 -1.35 -1.21
N ALA A 25 -4.28 -1.15 -0.05
CA ALA A 25 -5.44 -1.92 0.38
C ALA A 25 -6.62 -1.84 -0.63
N PRO A 26 -7.07 -0.66 -1.12
CA PRO A 26 -8.12 -0.61 -2.12
C PRO A 26 -7.71 -1.23 -3.46
N LEU A 27 -6.47 -1.02 -3.93
CA LEU A 27 -5.97 -1.66 -5.16
C LEU A 27 -6.02 -3.18 -5.08
N PHE A 28 -5.58 -3.74 -3.95
CA PHE A 28 -5.60 -5.19 -3.71
C PHE A 28 -7.04 -5.72 -3.62
N SER A 29 -7.93 -4.98 -2.95
CA SER A 29 -9.35 -5.32 -2.85
C SER A 29 -10.01 -5.36 -4.23
N PHE A 30 -9.75 -4.35 -5.09
CA PHE A 30 -10.21 -4.36 -6.47
C PHE A 30 -9.58 -5.48 -7.30
N ALA A 31 -8.31 -5.81 -7.09
CA ALA A 31 -7.66 -6.93 -7.77
C ALA A 31 -8.38 -8.25 -7.49
N ILE A 32 -8.68 -8.54 -6.21
CA ILE A 32 -9.45 -9.72 -5.79
C ILE A 32 -10.82 -9.74 -6.49
N LEU A 33 -11.54 -8.62 -6.49
CA LEU A 33 -12.83 -8.52 -7.19
C LEU A 33 -12.68 -8.86 -8.68
N LYS A 34 -11.62 -8.39 -9.36
CA LYS A 34 -11.37 -8.72 -10.77
C LYS A 34 -11.01 -10.19 -10.96
N PHE A 35 -10.31 -10.81 -10.03
CA PHE A 35 -10.03 -12.25 -10.08
C PHE A 35 -11.32 -13.08 -9.96
N PHE A 36 -12.21 -12.72 -9.05
CA PHE A 36 -13.52 -13.38 -8.91
C PHE A 36 -14.43 -13.17 -10.13
N GLN A 37 -14.27 -12.05 -10.85
CA GLN A 37 -14.94 -11.81 -12.14
C GLN A 37 -14.30 -12.55 -13.32
N GLY A 38 -13.29 -13.41 -13.10
CA GLY A 38 -12.55 -14.10 -14.17
C GLY A 38 -11.60 -13.21 -14.97
N LYS A 39 -11.49 -11.92 -14.65
CA LYS A 39 -10.66 -10.92 -15.33
C LYS A 39 -9.22 -10.95 -14.83
N LYS A 40 -8.57 -12.11 -14.97
CA LYS A 40 -7.23 -12.41 -14.42
C LYS A 40 -6.15 -11.40 -14.84
N ARG A 41 -6.15 -10.96 -16.11
CA ARG A 41 -5.19 -9.97 -16.62
C ARG A 41 -5.32 -8.62 -15.90
N THR A 42 -6.54 -8.12 -15.74
CA THR A 42 -6.81 -6.87 -15.03
C THR A 42 -6.50 -7.00 -13.54
N GLY A 43 -6.84 -8.12 -12.91
CA GLY A 43 -6.48 -8.40 -11.52
C GLY A 43 -4.96 -8.36 -11.30
N LEU A 44 -4.19 -9.04 -12.16
CA LEU A 44 -2.71 -9.03 -12.09
C LEU A 44 -2.13 -7.64 -12.32
N MET A 45 -2.69 -6.85 -13.25
CA MET A 45 -2.28 -5.46 -13.45
C MET A 45 -2.49 -4.61 -12.19
N LEU A 46 -3.60 -4.80 -11.48
CA LEU A 46 -3.88 -4.06 -10.23
C LEU A 46 -2.93 -4.46 -9.09
N VAL A 47 -2.61 -5.76 -8.97
CA VAL A 47 -1.58 -6.22 -8.02
C VAL A 47 -0.22 -5.63 -8.38
N GLY A 48 0.16 -5.71 -9.65
CA GLY A 48 1.42 -5.13 -10.14
C GLY A 48 1.51 -3.63 -9.92
N ALA A 49 0.41 -2.89 -10.10
CA ALA A 49 0.34 -1.47 -9.79
C ALA A 49 0.54 -1.20 -8.28
N GLY A 50 -0.09 -1.98 -7.40
CA GLY A 50 0.11 -1.85 -5.95
C GLY A 50 1.57 -2.10 -5.54
N VAL A 51 2.18 -3.16 -6.06
CA VAL A 51 3.61 -3.47 -5.83
C VAL A 51 4.51 -2.38 -6.40
N GLY A 52 4.22 -1.89 -7.62
CA GLY A 52 4.98 -0.83 -8.27
C GLY A 52 4.94 0.49 -7.51
N ILE A 53 3.78 0.87 -6.96
CA ILE A 53 3.64 2.06 -6.12
C ILE A 53 4.46 1.93 -4.83
N TYR A 54 4.43 0.77 -4.18
CA TYR A 54 5.26 0.53 -2.98
C TYR A 54 6.75 0.59 -3.29
N ALA A 55 7.19 -0.02 -4.39
CA ALA A 55 8.58 0.04 -4.83
C ALA A 55 9.02 1.49 -5.12
N LEU A 56 8.18 2.26 -5.82
CA LEU A 56 8.44 3.68 -6.08
C LEU A 56 8.52 4.49 -4.79
N PHE A 57 7.61 4.25 -3.85
CA PHE A 57 7.64 4.87 -2.53
C PHE A 57 8.94 4.59 -1.80
N GLN A 58 9.37 3.32 -1.75
CA GLN A 58 10.63 2.91 -1.12
C GLN A 58 11.85 3.58 -1.75
N ILE A 59 11.88 3.69 -3.08
CA ILE A 59 12.94 4.41 -3.79
C ILE A 59 12.95 5.86 -3.32
N ILE A 60 11.82 6.56 -3.44
CA ILE A 60 11.72 7.99 -3.08
C ILE A 60 12.12 8.22 -1.61
N THR A 61 11.63 7.39 -0.67
CA THR A 61 11.97 7.54 0.74
C THR A 61 13.45 7.26 0.99
N SER A 62 14.06 6.30 0.29
CA SER A 62 15.49 6.02 0.40
C SER A 62 16.38 7.14 -0.17
N TRP A 63 15.87 7.98 -1.07
CA TRP A 63 16.62 9.15 -1.58
C TRP A 63 16.43 10.39 -0.72
N ILE A 64 15.29 10.52 -0.03
CA ILE A 64 14.92 11.70 0.75
C ILE A 64 15.35 11.60 2.22
N VAL A 65 15.33 10.40 2.80
CA VAL A 65 15.69 10.10 4.20
C VAL A 65 17.09 9.49 4.24
#